data_AF-A0A1X1ZFT3-F1
#
_entry.id   AF-A0A1X1ZFT3-F1
#
_cell.length_a   1.000
_cell.length_b   1.000
_cell.length_c   1.000
_cell.angle_alpha   90.00
_cell.angle_beta   90.00
_cell.angle_gamma   90.00
#
_symmetry.space_group_name_H-M   'P 1'
#
loop_
_entity.id
_entity.type
_entity.pdbx_description
1 polymer ?
#
loop_
_entity_poly.entity_id
_entity_poly.type
_entity_poly.pdbx_seq_one_letter_code
_entity_poly.pdbx_strand_id
1 'polypeptide(L)'
;MVDAHHTDVEPGKQLIHLVVTNIGDRAEDDVLREVDAGLNLVFPHYAESVEKVKTIIHTSEHWMDYTTVGPKLPRRSPSVTDLWYVGQGAGPVRGFWTEAAAGAGVLGARAIMGAAG
;
A
#
# COMPACT_ATOMS: atom_id res chain seq x y z
N MET A 1 24.13 -2.71 11.01
CA MET A 1 22.95 -3.11 11.78
C MET A 1 21.79 -2.32 11.23
N VAL A 2 20.76 -2.99 10.71
CA VAL A 2 19.50 -2.32 10.39
C VAL A 2 18.87 -2.04 11.74
N ASP A 3 18.64 -0.77 12.06
CA ASP A 3 17.93 -0.39 13.30
C ASP A 3 16.63 -1.18 13.40
N ALA A 4 16.30 -1.58 14.63
CA ALA A 4 15.18 -2.43 14.99
C ALA A 4 13.92 -2.13 14.17
N HIS A 5 13.21 -3.20 13.78
CA HIS A 5 11.91 -3.10 13.11
C HIS A 5 11.03 -2.07 13.83
N HIS A 6 10.39 -1.17 13.08
CA HIS A 6 9.49 -0.12 13.60
C HIS A 6 8.24 -0.64 14.34
N THR A 7 8.23 -1.92 14.72
CA THR A 7 7.15 -2.66 15.37
C THR A 7 7.48 -3.07 16.81
N ASP A 8 8.70 -2.83 17.29
CA ASP A 8 9.04 -3.10 18.69
C ASP A 8 8.38 -2.04 19.58
N VAL A 9 7.38 -2.46 20.36
CA VAL A 9 6.66 -1.62 21.32
C VAL A 9 6.96 -2.14 22.72
N GLU A 10 7.12 -1.24 23.69
CA GLU A 10 7.36 -1.61 25.08
C GLU A 10 6.23 -2.50 25.64
N PRO A 11 6.52 -3.44 26.55
CA PRO A 11 5.50 -4.25 27.19
C PRO A 11 4.38 -3.39 27.80
N GLY A 12 3.12 -3.70 27.46
CA GLY A 12 1.96 -2.94 27.91
C GLY A 12 1.59 -1.73 27.05
N LYS A 13 2.35 -1.44 25.99
CA LYS A 13 2.02 -0.45 24.97
C LYS A 13 1.48 -1.12 23.70
N GLN A 14 0.81 -0.34 22.87
CA GLN A 14 0.30 -0.79 21.58
C GLN A 14 0.75 0.17 20.47
N LEU A 15 1.23 -0.39 19.36
CA LEU A 15 1.39 0.35 18.12
C LEU A 15 0.11 0.22 17.32
N ILE A 16 -0.55 1.35 17.08
CA ILE A 16 -1.72 1.43 16.21
C ILE A 16 -1.27 2.03 14.88
N HIS A 17 -1.41 1.26 13.80
CA HIS A 17 -1.21 1.76 12.45
C HIS A 17 -2.57 2.05 11.81
N LEU A 18 -2.84 3.32 11.54
CA LEU A 18 -4.05 3.77 10.85
C LEU A 18 -3.66 4.29 9.46
N VAL A 19 -4.31 3.74 8.43
CA VAL A 19 -4.14 4.18 7.05
C VAL A 19 -5.41 4.89 6.61
N VAL A 20 -5.25 6.09 6.07
CA VAL A 20 -6.36 6.91 5.58
C VAL A 20 -6.08 7.26 4.13
N THR A 21 -7.03 6.92 3.26
CA THR A 21 -6.96 7.29 1.85
C THR A 21 -7.78 8.56 1.64
N ASN A 22 -7.11 9.66 1.33
CA ASN A 22 -7.78 10.88 0.92
C ASN A 22 -8.26 10.74 -0.53
N ILE A 23 -9.55 10.44 -0.70
CA ILE A 23 -10.16 10.36 -2.03
C ILE A 23 -10.63 11.76 -2.43
N GLY A 24 -10.04 12.28 -3.50
CA GLY A 24 -10.25 13.65 -3.98
C GLY A 24 -9.22 14.63 -3.40
N ASP A 25 -9.09 15.79 -4.04
CA ASP A 25 -8.05 16.79 -3.72
C ASP A 25 -8.41 17.63 -2.48
N ARG A 26 -8.76 16.96 -1.38
CA ARG A 26 -9.10 17.62 -0.12
C ARG A 26 -7.83 18.08 0.59
N ALA A 27 -7.92 19.21 1.29
CA ALA A 27 -6.83 19.69 2.14
C ALA A 27 -6.49 18.68 3.24
N GLU A 28 -5.20 18.45 3.47
CA GLU A 28 -4.70 17.45 4.42
C GLU A 28 -5.21 17.71 5.86
N ASP A 29 -5.21 18.97 6.29
CA ASP A 29 -5.66 19.36 7.63
C ASP A 29 -7.13 19.00 7.89
N ASP A 30 -7.98 19.09 6.87
CA ASP A 30 -9.39 18.70 7.00
C ASP A 30 -9.55 17.19 7.17
N VAL A 31 -8.76 16.41 6.43
CA VAL A 31 -8.76 14.95 6.53
C VAL A 31 -8.25 14.51 7.90
N LEU A 32 -7.15 15.10 8.38
CA LEU A 32 -6.59 14.78 9.69
C LEU A 32 -7.56 15.11 10.83
N ARG A 33 -8.26 16.25 10.74
CA ARG A 33 -9.29 16.64 11.71
C ARG A 33 -10.48 15.67 11.72
N GLU A 34 -10.91 15.19 10.56
CA GLU A 34 -11.96 14.16 10.48
C GLU A 34 -11.53 12.82 11.07
N VAL A 35 -10.28 12.42 10.82
CA VAL A 35 -9.70 11.20 11.38
C VAL A 35 -9.64 11.27 12.90
N ASP A 36 -9.17 12.39 13.46
CA ASP A 36 -9.13 12.61 14.90
C ASP A 36 -10.54 12.56 15.53
N ALA A 37 -11.50 13.25 14.91
CA ALA A 37 -12.89 13.22 15.36
C ALA A 37 -13.49 11.80 15.32
N GLY A 38 -13.19 11.04 14.26
CA GLY A 38 -13.60 9.64 14.13
C GLY A 38 -12.96 8.73 15.18
N LEU A 39 -11.66 8.90 15.45
CA LEU A 39 -10.96 8.16 16.49
C LEU A 39 -11.54 8.46 17.87
N ASN A 40 -11.81 9.73 18.20
CA ASN A 40 -12.40 10.08 19.48
C ASN A 40 -13.85 9.58 19.63
N LEU A 41 -14.57 9.41 18.52
CA LEU A 41 -15.91 8.79 18.54
C LEU A 41 -15.85 7.29 18.85
N VAL A 42 -14.90 6.56 18.25
CA VAL A 42 -14.74 5.11 18.43
C VAL A 42 -14.05 4.77 19.75
N PHE A 43 -13.06 5.58 20.11
CA PHE A 43 -12.25 5.46 21.31
C PHE A 43 -12.29 6.80 22.07
N PRO A 44 -13.29 7.00 22.95
CA PRO A 44 -13.38 8.23 23.74
C PRO A 44 -12.09 8.48 24.51
N HIS A 45 -11.59 9.71 24.46
CA HIS A 45 -10.37 10.13 25.14
C HIS A 45 -9.09 9.42 24.67
N TYR A 46 -9.07 8.81 23.47
CA TYR A 46 -7.90 8.08 23.00
C TYR A 46 -6.62 8.92 23.02
N ALA A 47 -6.74 10.22 22.72
CA ALA A 47 -5.62 11.16 22.67
C ALA A 47 -4.86 11.25 24.01
N GLU A 48 -5.54 11.02 25.14
CA GLU A 48 -4.91 10.99 26.47
C GLU A 48 -4.00 9.76 26.66
N SER A 49 -4.22 8.71 25.86
CA SER A 49 -3.41 7.47 25.86
C SER A 49 -2.36 7.45 24.76
N VAL A 50 -2.26 8.49 23.92
CA VAL A 50 -1.32 8.56 22.82
C VAL A 50 -0.02 9.21 23.27
N GLU A 51 1.05 8.43 23.28
CA GLU A 51 2.38 8.92 23.65
C GLU A 51 3.13 9.53 22.47
N LYS A 52 2.89 9.01 21.27
CA LYS A 52 3.56 9.46 20.05
C LYS A 52 2.68 9.23 18.83
N VAL A 53 2.60 10.25 17.99
CA VAL A 53 2.03 10.15 16.65
C VAL A 53 3.14 10.41 15.64
N LYS A 54 3.21 9.56 14.61
CA LYS A 54 3.97 9.83 13.41
C LYS A 54 3.02 9.79 12.22
N THR A 55 2.75 10.94 11.65
CA THR A 55 1.99 11.05 10.41
C THR A 55 2.95 10.94 9.23
N ILE A 56 2.66 10.05 8.30
CA ILE A 56 3.37 9.93 7.03
C ILE A 56 2.34 10.22 5.94
N ILE A 57 2.58 11.30 5.19
CA ILE A 57 1.69 11.73 4.12
C ILE A 57 2.34 11.42 2.78
N HIS A 58 1.61 10.69 1.94
CA HIS A 58 2.00 10.40 0.58
C HIS A 58 1.06 11.13 -0.37
N THR A 59 1.51 12.27 -0.90
CA THR A 59 0.70 13.17 -1.74
C THR A 59 0.81 12.90 -3.23
N SER A 60 1.80 12.11 -3.65
CA SER A 60 1.99 11.81 -5.06
C SER A 60 1.04 10.70 -5.51
N GLU A 61 0.36 10.95 -6.63
CA GLU A 61 -0.39 9.95 -7.41
C GLU A 61 0.41 8.68 -7.72
N HIS A 62 1.74 8.71 -7.60
CA HIS A 62 2.62 7.56 -7.83
C HIS A 62 2.72 6.61 -6.63
N TRP A 63 2.26 7.01 -5.43
CA TRP A 63 2.26 6.16 -4.23
C TRP A 63 0.96 5.41 -4.05
N MET A 64 -0.17 6.01 -4.41
CA MET A 64 -1.38 5.21 -4.63
C MET A 64 -1.21 4.48 -5.94
N ASP A 65 -0.88 3.21 -5.83
CA ASP A 65 -0.84 2.32 -6.96
C ASP A 65 -2.24 2.27 -7.58
N TYR A 66 -2.50 3.09 -8.59
CA TYR A 66 -3.76 3.09 -9.34
C TYR A 66 -4.05 1.70 -9.92
N THR A 67 -3.06 0.82 -10.02
CA THR A 67 -3.29 -0.57 -10.40
C THR A 67 -3.85 -1.43 -9.25
N THR A 68 -3.84 -0.95 -8.01
CA THR A 68 -4.62 -1.52 -6.89
C THR A 68 -6.09 -1.57 -7.26
N VAL A 69 -6.64 -0.47 -7.80
CA VAL A 69 -8.09 -0.32 -8.04
C VAL A 69 -8.48 -0.23 -9.52
N GLY A 70 -7.54 0.06 -10.40
CA GLY A 70 -7.72 0.24 -11.83
C GLY A 70 -7.29 -0.97 -12.68
N PRO A 71 -7.46 -0.89 -14.02
CA PRO A 71 -7.08 -1.97 -14.92
C PRO A 71 -5.61 -2.35 -14.78
N LYS A 72 -5.33 -3.64 -14.62
CA LYS A 72 -3.96 -4.17 -14.60
C LYS A 72 -3.36 -4.08 -15.99
N LEU A 73 -2.05 -3.83 -16.07
CA LEU A 73 -1.29 -3.97 -17.31
C LEU A 73 -1.36 -5.42 -17.80
N PRO A 74 -1.38 -5.65 -19.13
CA PRO A 74 -1.26 -6.99 -19.68
C PRO A 74 0.08 -7.61 -19.27
N ARG A 75 0.23 -8.93 -19.41
CA ARG A 75 1.47 -9.62 -19.01
C ARG A 75 2.69 -9.24 -19.87
N ARG A 76 2.46 -8.87 -21.11
CA ARG A 76 3.48 -8.56 -22.12
C ARG A 76 3.10 -7.28 -22.84
N SER A 77 4.10 -6.50 -23.25
CA SER A 77 3.87 -5.36 -24.12
C SER A 77 3.30 -5.80 -25.47
N PRO A 78 2.24 -5.15 -25.97
CA PRO A 78 1.72 -5.43 -27.30
C PRO A 78 2.61 -4.89 -28.42
N SER A 79 3.52 -3.97 -28.12
CA SER A 79 4.31 -3.22 -29.11
C SER A 79 5.82 -3.40 -28.98
N VAL A 80 6.32 -3.91 -27.85
CA VAL A 80 7.76 -4.11 -27.62
C VAL A 80 8.03 -5.61 -27.44
N THR A 81 8.84 -6.16 -28.34
CA THR A 81 9.28 -7.55 -28.27
C THR A 81 10.04 -7.81 -26.97
N ASP A 82 9.73 -8.94 -26.34
CA ASP A 82 10.35 -9.40 -25.08
C ASP A 82 10.25 -8.47 -23.87
N LEU A 83 9.35 -7.48 -23.91
CA LEU A 83 9.02 -6.67 -22.74
C LEU A 83 7.87 -7.30 -21.93
N TRP A 84 8.15 -7.61 -20.67
CA TRP A 84 7.22 -8.23 -19.71
C TRP A 84 6.92 -7.29 -18.55
N TYR A 85 5.66 -7.27 -18.12
CA TYR A 85 5.23 -6.51 -16.94
C TYR A 85 5.06 -7.44 -15.74
N VAL A 86 5.60 -7.04 -14.59
CA VAL A 86 5.55 -7.78 -13.31
C VAL A 86 5.22 -6.83 -12.16
N GLY A 87 4.91 -7.39 -11.00
CA GLY A 87 4.48 -6.64 -9.82
C GLY A 87 2.96 -6.55 -9.71
N GLN A 88 2.48 -5.92 -8.64
CA GLN A 88 1.05 -5.82 -8.32
C GLN A 88 0.21 -5.27 -9.48
N GLY A 89 0.78 -4.37 -10.29
CA GLY A 89 0.08 -3.76 -11.41
C GLY A 89 -0.02 -4.57 -12.69
N ALA A 90 0.58 -5.75 -12.74
CA ALA A 90 0.51 -6.62 -13.90
C ALA A 90 -0.47 -7.78 -13.68
N GLY A 91 -1.26 -8.09 -14.70
CA GLY A 91 -2.12 -9.27 -14.72
C GLY A 91 -1.33 -10.60 -14.67
N PRO A 92 -1.99 -11.74 -14.42
CA PRO A 92 -3.43 -11.92 -14.28
C PRO A 92 -3.89 -11.89 -12.80
N VAL A 93 -3.05 -11.46 -11.87
CA VAL A 93 -3.36 -11.53 -10.44
C VAL A 93 -4.33 -10.40 -10.07
N ARG A 94 -5.45 -10.78 -9.43
CA ARG A 94 -6.52 -9.87 -8.97
C ARG A 94 -6.37 -9.44 -7.49
N GLY A 95 -5.29 -9.84 -6.83
CA GLY A 95 -5.02 -9.48 -5.44
C GLY A 95 -4.52 -8.05 -5.27
N PHE A 96 -4.23 -7.69 -4.02
CA PHE A 96 -3.70 -6.39 -3.63
C PHE A 96 -2.35 -6.52 -2.92
N TRP A 97 -1.51 -5.49 -3.02
CA TRP A 97 -0.26 -5.39 -2.26
C TRP A 97 0.73 -6.54 -2.50
N THR A 98 1.37 -7.00 -1.43
CA THR A 98 2.51 -7.92 -1.48
C THR A 98 2.15 -9.30 -2.02
N GLU A 99 0.95 -9.82 -1.71
CA GLU A 99 0.49 -11.09 -2.27
C GLU A 99 0.34 -11.02 -3.80
N ALA A 100 -0.17 -9.89 -4.31
CA ALA A 100 -0.36 -9.69 -5.73
C ALA A 100 0.97 -9.55 -6.44
N ALA A 101 1.89 -8.78 -5.87
CA ALA A 101 3.25 -8.62 -6.38
C ALA A 101 4.00 -9.97 -6.43
N ALA A 102 3.94 -10.75 -5.35
CA ALA A 102 4.57 -12.06 -5.28
C ALA A 102 3.97 -13.04 -6.30
N GLY A 103 2.64 -13.15 -6.34
CA GLY A 103 1.93 -14.00 -7.29
C GLY A 103 2.20 -13.62 -8.74
N ALA A 104 2.16 -12.32 -9.07
CA ALA A 104 2.46 -11.82 -10.41
C ALA A 104 3.90 -12.13 -10.80
N GLY A 105 4.85 -12.01 -9.88
CA GLY A 105 6.25 -12.37 -10.07
C GLY A 105 6.45 -13.85 -10.42
N VAL A 106 5.89 -14.76 -9.60
CA VAL A 106 6.01 -16.22 -9.83
C VAL A 106 5.38 -16.62 -11.17
N LEU A 107 4.17 -16.14 -11.45
CA LEU A 107 3.50 -16.43 -12.71
C LEU A 107 4.23 -15.78 -13.91
N GLY A 108 4.84 -14.61 -13.70
CA GLY A 108 5.63 -13.89 -14.71
C GLY A 108 6.86 -14.68 -15.12
N ALA A 109 7.66 -15.11 -14.14
CA ALA A 109 8.84 -15.93 -14.37
C ALA A 109 8.51 -17.22 -15.14
N ARG A 110 7.44 -17.92 -14.76
CA ARG A 110 6.99 -19.14 -15.47
C ARG A 110 6.62 -18.87 -16.93
N ALA A 111 5.95 -17.76 -17.20
CA ALA A 111 5.56 -17.38 -18.56
C ALA A 111 6.78 -17.01 -19.43
N ILE A 112 7.75 -16.30 -18.87
CA ILE A 112 9.01 -15.96 -19.56
C ILE A 112 9.77 -17.23 -19.91
N MET A 113 9.94 -18.14 -18.94
CA MET A 113 10.63 -19.42 -19.17
C MET A 113 9.93 -20.27 -20.23
N GLY A 114 8.60 -20.29 -20.26
CA GLY A 114 7.83 -21.02 -21.26
C GLY A 114 7.83 -20.40 -22.66
N ALA A 115 8.20 -19.12 -22.80
CA ALA A 115 8.29 -18.44 -24.10
C ALA A 115 9.70 -18.50 -24.71
N ALA A 116 10.71 -18.87 -23.91
CA ALA A 116 12.11 -18.97 -24.32
C ALA A 116 12.52 -20.37 -24.81
N GLY A 117 11.62 -21.35 -24.75
CA GLY A 117 11.78 -22.71 -25.29
C GLY A 117 10.84 -22.96 -26.45
#